data_AF-A0A3B4XKF9-F1
#
_entry.id   AF-A0A3B4XKF9-F1
#
_cell.length_a   1.000
_cell.length_b   1.000
_cell.length_c   1.000
_cell.angle_alpha   90.00
_cell.angle_beta   90.00
_cell.angle_gamma   90.00
#
_symmetry.space_group_name_H-M   'P 1'
#
loop_
_entity.id
_entity.type
_entity.pdbx_description
1 polymer ?
#
loop_
_entity_poly.entity_id
_entity_poly.type
_entity_poly.pdbx_seq_one_letter_code
_entity_poly.pdbx_strand_id
1 'polypeptide(L)' 'MELHILEHSLKVASIEKEGIQICTHGLIKLAFVASKTRCKFFSLTETPEDYTIIITLIHIDSESLKPEESKAVLFI' A
#
# COMPACT_ATOMS: atom_id res chain seq x y z
N MET A 1 23.37 -13.25 -17.81
CA MET A 1 22.39 -12.73 -16.84
C MET A 1 22.27 -11.25 -17.11
N GLU A 2 21.09 -10.78 -17.49
CA GLU A 2 20.83 -9.36 -17.80
C GLU A 2 20.02 -8.75 -16.66
N LEU A 3 20.46 -7.57 -16.20
CA LEU A 3 19.78 -6.82 -15.15
C LEU A 3 18.93 -5.72 -15.81
N HIS A 4 17.62 -5.71 -15.53
CA HIS A 4 16.73 -4.64 -15.93
C HIS A 4 16.28 -3.85 -14.71
N ILE A 5 16.59 -2.56 -14.69
CA ILE A 5 16.06 -1.63 -13.69
C ILE A 5 14.72 -1.12 -14.20
N LEU A 6 13.66 -1.33 -13.43
CA LEU A 6 12.34 -0.82 -13.77
C LEU A 6 12.25 0.66 -13.37
N GLU A 7 11.73 1.51 -14.25
CA GLU A 7 11.43 2.92 -13.97
C GLU A 7 10.15 3.05 -13.12
N HIS A 8 10.15 2.42 -11.94
CA HIS A 8 9.05 2.44 -11.00
C HIS A 8 9.54 2.99 -9.67
N SER A 9 9.01 4.13 -9.27
CA SER A 9 9.15 4.61 -7.89
C SER A 9 8.19 3.82 -7.02
N LEU A 10 8.74 3.02 -6.11
CA LEU A 10 7.96 2.24 -5.15
C LEU A 10 7.98 2.90 -3.77
N LYS A 11 6.87 2.83 -3.06
CA LYS A 11 6.76 3.14 -1.62
C LYS A 11 6.50 1.85 -0.86
N VAL A 12 7.13 1.77 0.32
CA VAL A 12 6.99 0.65 1.25
C VAL A 12 6.34 1.20 2.52
N ALA A 13 5.30 0.53 3.00
CA ALA A 13 4.61 0.88 4.23
C ALA A 13 4.30 -0.38 5.04
N SER A 14 4.10 -0.21 6.34
CA SER A 14 3.63 -1.26 7.24
C SER A 14 2.29 -0.83 7.85
N ILE A 15 1.39 -1.79 8.02
CA ILE A 15 0.11 -1.65 8.72
C ILE A 15 0.11 -2.60 9.91
N GLU A 16 -0.02 -2.05 11.12
CA GLU A 16 -0.26 -2.83 12.33
C GLU A 16 -1.49 -3.72 12.17
N LYS A 17 -1.49 -4.92 12.78
CA LYS A 17 -2.57 -5.91 12.62
C LYS A 17 -3.95 -5.33 12.89
N GLU A 18 -4.06 -4.50 13.92
CA GLU A 18 -5.29 -3.86 14.36
C GLU A 18 -5.77 -2.78 13.36
N GLY A 19 -4.84 -2.15 12.63
CA GLY A 19 -5.12 -1.09 11.66
C GLY A 19 -5.64 -1.60 10.30
N ILE A 20 -5.55 -2.91 10.02
CA ILE A 20 -5.92 -3.46 8.72
C ILE A 20 -7.40 -3.24 8.36
N GLN A 21 -8.28 -3.21 9.37
CA GLN A 21 -9.71 -2.99 9.16
C GLN A 21 -9.99 -1.61 8.56
N ILE A 22 -9.25 -0.60 9.00
CA ILE A 22 -9.38 0.79 8.51
C ILE A 22 -8.90 0.88 7.06
N CYS A 23 -7.84 0.15 6.71
CA CYS A 23 -7.28 0.15 5.36
C CYS A 23 -7.97 -0.81 4.39
N THR A 24 -8.90 -1.67 4.85
CA THR A 24 -9.49 -2.76 4.06
C THR A 24 -10.13 -2.27 2.76
N HIS A 25 -10.88 -1.16 2.80
CA HIS A 25 -11.50 -0.59 1.59
C HIS A 25 -10.44 -0.14 0.56
N GLY A 26 -9.36 0.50 1.02
CA GLY A 26 -8.24 0.90 0.17
C GLY A 26 -7.53 -0.30 -0.44
N LEU A 27 -7.29 -1.34 0.36
CA LEU A 27 -6.63 -2.58 -0.08
C LEU A 27 -7.46 -3.34 -1.12
N ILE A 28 -8.78 -3.48 -0.91
CA ILE A 28 -9.67 -4.10 -1.88
C ILE A 28 -9.68 -3.32 -3.19
N LYS A 29 -9.70 -1.98 -3.14
CA LYS A 29 -9.64 -1.14 -4.34
C LYS A 29 -8.34 -1.35 -5.11
N LEU A 30 -7.20 -1.40 -4.41
CA LEU A 30 -5.89 -1.67 -5.00
C LEU A 30 -5.79 -3.08 -5.60
N ALA A 31 -6.31 -4.09 -4.91
CA ALA A 31 -6.21 -5.49 -5.32
C ALA A 31 -7.16 -5.88 -6.46
N PHE A 32 -8.40 -5.35 -6.45
CA PHE A 32 -9.48 -5.88 -7.30
C PHE A 32 -10.09 -4.86 -8.25
N VAL A 33 -9.86 -3.56 -8.06
CA VAL A 33 -10.53 -2.50 -8.82
C VAL A 33 -9.52 -1.66 -9.58
N ALA A 34 -8.71 -2.31 -10.43
CA ALA A 34 -7.65 -1.68 -11.20
C ALA A 34 -8.11 -0.45 -12.00
N SER A 35 -9.35 -0.42 -12.50
CA SER A 35 -9.93 0.72 -13.23
C SER A 35 -10.17 1.97 -12.37
N LYS A 36 -10.12 1.85 -11.04
CA LYS A 36 -10.31 2.94 -10.07
C LYS A 36 -9.02 3.38 -9.42
N THR A 37 -7.87 2.87 -9.89
CA THR A 37 -6.55 3.22 -9.37
C THR A 37 -5.61 3.42 -10.55
N ARG A 38 -4.58 4.25 -10.37
CA ARG A 38 -3.49 4.35 -11.36
C ARG A 38 -2.34 3.38 -11.02
N CYS A 39 -2.42 2.66 -9.90
CA CYS A 39 -1.38 1.81 -9.34
C CYS A 39 -0.98 0.73 -10.35
N LYS A 40 0.31 0.67 -10.70
CA LYS A 40 0.87 -0.30 -11.64
C LYS A 40 1.59 -1.46 -10.94
N PHE A 41 1.96 -1.26 -9.67
CA PHE A 41 2.57 -2.28 -8.83
C PHE A 41 1.92 -2.23 -7.45
N PHE A 42 1.36 -3.35 -7.01
CA PHE A 42 0.80 -3.52 -5.67
C PHE A 42 1.22 -4.87 -5.13
N SER A 43 1.76 -4.90 -3.92
CA SER A 43 2.02 -6.11 -3.14
C SER A 43 1.55 -5.87 -1.71
N LEU A 44 0.93 -6.90 -1.14
CA LEU A 44 0.53 -6.97 0.25
C LEU A 44 1.05 -8.30 0.79
N THR A 45 1.86 -8.24 1.84
CA THR A 45 2.42 -9.42 2.49
C THR A 45 2.04 -9.39 3.95
N GLU A 46 1.37 -10.45 4.40
CA GLU A 46 1.12 -10.66 5.83
C GLU A 46 2.37 -11.22 6.50
N THR A 47 2.77 -10.63 7.62
CA THR A 47 3.82 -11.16 8.51
C THR A 47 3.21 -11.52 9.87
N PRO A 48 3.94 -12.18 10.79
CA PRO A 48 3.46 -12.36 12.16
C PRO A 48 3.21 -11.03 12.89
N GLU A 49 3.96 -9.98 12.56
CA GLU A 49 3.95 -8.71 13.29
C GLU A 49 2.99 -7.68 12.65
N ASP A 50 2.84 -7.70 11.33
CA ASP A 50 2.16 -6.64 10.58
C ASP A 50 1.66 -7.10 9.20
N TYR A 51 1.27 -6.11 8.38
CA TYR A 51 1.10 -6.23 6.94
C TYR A 51 2.04 -5.26 6.22
N THR A 52 2.96 -5.79 5.42
CA THR A 52 3.83 -4.97 4.56
C THR A 52 3.15 -4.70 3.23
N ILE A 53 3.17 -3.44 2.78
CA ILE A 53 2.62 -3.00 1.50
C ILE A 53 3.71 -2.37 0.65
N ILE A 54 3.74 -2.74 -0.62
CA ILE A 54 4.58 -2.10 -1.63
C ILE A 54 3.68 -1.59 -2.76
N ILE A 55 3.79 -0.31 -3.08
CA ILE A 55 2.96 0.34 -4.11
C ILE A 55 3.78 1.23 -5.02
N THR A 56 3.39 1.36 -6.29
CA THR A 56 3.89 2.45 -7.14
C THR A 56 3.42 3.81 -6.63
N LEU A 57 4.33 4.79 -6.65
CA LEU A 57 4.12 6.18 -6.21
C LEU A 57 3.07 6.86 -7.08
N ILE A 58 1.83 6.83 -6.62
CA ILE A 58 0.72 7.56 -7.23
C ILE A 58 -0.10 8.06 -6.08
N HIS A 59 -0.45 9.35 -6.11
CA HIS A 59 -1.38 10.03 -5.20
C HIS A 59 -2.48 9.06 -4.74
N ILE A 60 -2.28 8.40 -3.60
CA ILE A 60 -3.37 7.80 -2.86
C ILE A 60 -4.10 9.03 -2.33
N ASP A 61 -5.35 9.22 -2.74
CA ASP A 61 -6.19 10.23 -2.11
C ASP A 61 -6.04 10.03 -0.60
N SER A 62 -5.48 11.05 0.07
CA SER A 62 -5.16 11.06 1.50
C SER A 62 -6.38 10.78 2.38
N GLU A 63 -7.59 10.72 1.80
CA GLU A 63 -8.80 10.22 2.43
C GLU A 63 -8.82 8.71 2.69
N SER A 64 -8.08 7.90 1.93
CA SER A 64 -8.10 6.42 2.07
C SER A 64 -7.13 5.88 3.13
N LEU A 65 -6.15 6.69 3.54
CA LEU A 65 -5.28 6.44 4.70
C LEU A 65 -5.24 7.74 5.52
N LYS A 66 -6.26 7.98 6.34
CA LYS A 66 -6.22 9.08 7.31
C LYS A 66 -5.29 8.66 8.47
N PRO A 67 -4.19 9.38 8.74
CA PRO A 67 -3.23 9.02 9.80
C PRO A 67 -3.74 9.23 11.23
N GLU A 68 -4.97 9.69 11.42
CA GLU A 68 -5.40 10.28 12.70
C GLU A 68 -6.04 9.30 13.69
N GLU A 69 -6.33 8.04 13.34
CA GLU A 69 -6.96 7.10 14.28
C GLU A 69 -6.32 5.71 14.38
N SER A 70 -5.19 5.47 13.72
CA SER A 70 -4.35 4.31 13.98
C SER A 70 -2.94 4.60 13.54
N LYS A 71 -1.96 4.05 14.26
CA LYS A 71 -0.53 4.14 13.97
C LYS A 71 -0.16 3.39 12.69
N ALA A 72 -0.78 3.72 11.56
CA ALA A 72 -0.27 3.38 10.25
C ALA A 72 0.96 4.28 10.04
N VAL A 73 2.12 3.80 10.50
CA VAL A 73 3.38 4.48 10.28
C VAL A 73 3.70 4.36 8.79
N LEU A 74 3.25 5.36 8.04
CA LEU A 74 3.70 5.59 6.68
C LEU A 74 5.13 6.15 6.77
N PHE A 75 6.14 5.28 6.66
CA PHE A 75 7.49 5.71 6.36
C PHE A 75 7.47 6.27 4.93
N ILE A 76 7.40 7.60 4.80
CA ILE A 76 7.45 8.31 3.51
C ILE A 76 8.89 8.48 3.06
#